data_AF-A0A7W4I880-F1
#
_entry.id   AF-A0A7W4I880-F1
#
_cell.length_a   1.000
_cell.length_b   1.000
_cell.length_c   1.000
_cell.angle_alpha   90.00
_cell.angle_beta   90.00
_cell.angle_gamma   90.00
#
_symmetry.space_group_name_H-M   'P 1'
#
loop_
_entity.id
_entity.type
_entity.pdbx_description
1 polymer ?
#
loop_
_entity_poly.entity_id
_entity_poly.type
_entity_poly.pdbx_seq_one_letter_code
_entity_poly.pdbx_strand_id
1 'polypeptide(L)'
;MANYHTKFSVRLPMRSPEAAIAALALLDRQRDLACAHDSGGDAVAFCHFMATIDDDPLLKRDVLWIRSDDGGDPDSVLSFVETCAKANLTPAGRWSFVWSFHCNMPRLDGFGGGACVIDLATGAVVAVVDLNDWTRTIVADQHVYLTLSPLGAARAHDILCRANPDDPEDDDAAINMVIGALGRVAARECVTMAGTGPD
;
A
#
# COMPACT_ATOMS: atom_id res chain seq x y z
N MET A 1 -9.11 30.18 5.48
CA MET A 1 -7.95 29.30 5.23
C MET A 1 -8.47 28.03 4.56
N ALA A 2 -7.65 27.36 3.74
CA ALA A 2 -8.04 26.06 3.20
C ALA A 2 -7.76 24.99 4.27
N ASN A 3 -8.66 24.00 4.39
CA ASN A 3 -8.48 22.87 5.29
C ASN A 3 -8.14 21.63 4.47
N TYR A 4 -7.17 20.88 4.96
CA TYR A 4 -6.72 19.61 4.37
C TYR A 4 -7.15 18.47 5.28
N HIS A 5 -7.66 17.42 4.67
CA HIS A 5 -8.14 16.25 5.38
C HIS A 5 -7.55 15.00 4.73
N THR A 6 -7.02 14.10 5.54
CA THR A 6 -6.77 12.73 5.14
C THR A 6 -7.95 11.87 5.57
N LYS A 7 -8.53 11.13 4.63
CA LYS A 7 -9.69 10.27 4.86
C LYS A 7 -9.38 8.82 4.54
N PHE A 8 -9.80 7.91 5.41
CA PHE A 8 -9.80 6.47 5.18
C PHE A 8 -10.79 5.76 6.09
N SER A 9 -11.20 4.57 5.67
CA SER A 9 -12.04 3.65 6.42
C SER A 9 -11.70 2.24 5.98
N VAL A 10 -11.17 1.43 6.89
CA VAL A 10 -10.64 0.10 6.56
C VAL A 10 -10.91 -0.89 7.68
N ARG A 11 -11.09 -2.15 7.31
CA ARG A 11 -11.31 -3.27 8.22
C ARG A 11 -10.05 -4.10 8.30
N LEU A 12 -9.50 -4.26 9.49
CA LEU A 12 -8.34 -5.10 9.76
C LEU A 12 -8.81 -6.42 10.40
N PRO A 13 -8.63 -7.58 9.75
CA PRO A 13 -9.06 -8.85 10.31
C PRO A 13 -8.20 -9.23 11.52
N MET A 14 -8.85 -9.69 12.58
CA MET A 14 -8.23 -10.18 13.81
C MET A 14 -8.29 -11.71 13.85
N ARG A 15 -7.39 -12.35 14.61
CA ARG A 15 -7.39 -13.81 14.78
C ARG A 15 -8.47 -14.31 15.73
N SER A 16 -8.87 -13.47 16.68
CA SER A 16 -9.89 -13.75 17.68
C SER A 16 -10.41 -12.45 18.31
N PRO A 17 -11.49 -12.49 19.13
CA PRO A 17 -11.97 -11.32 19.87
C PRO A 17 -10.92 -10.79 20.86
N GLU A 18 -10.17 -11.67 21.52
CA GLU A 18 -9.10 -11.30 22.45
C GLU A 18 -7.96 -10.59 21.73
N ALA A 19 -7.67 -10.99 20.48
CA ALA A 19 -6.68 -10.31 19.66
C ALA A 19 -7.12 -8.88 19.32
N ALA A 20 -8.41 -8.65 19.06
CA ALA A 20 -8.97 -7.32 18.83
C ALA A 20 -8.83 -6.42 20.08
N ILE A 21 -9.13 -6.96 21.26
CA ILE A 21 -8.95 -6.25 22.54
C ILE A 21 -7.47 -5.94 22.79
N ALA A 22 -6.59 -6.91 22.55
CA ALA A 22 -5.14 -6.72 22.70
C ALA A 22 -4.58 -5.68 21.73
N ALA A 23 -5.14 -5.61 20.50
CA ALA A 23 -4.79 -4.60 19.51
C ALA A 23 -5.20 -3.20 19.97
N LEU A 24 -6.40 -3.03 20.53
CA LEU A 24 -6.82 -1.74 21.12
C LEU A 24 -5.91 -1.32 22.27
N ALA A 25 -5.55 -2.25 23.17
CA ALA A 25 -4.61 -1.97 24.25
C ALA A 25 -3.18 -1.65 23.74
N LEU A 26 -2.81 -2.12 22.55
CA LEU A 26 -1.56 -1.76 21.88
C LEU A 26 -1.63 -0.33 21.33
N LEU A 27 -2.76 0.04 20.70
CA LEU A 27 -3.00 1.39 20.21
C LEU A 27 -2.96 2.42 21.33
N ASP A 28 -3.59 2.14 22.47
CA ASP A 28 -3.59 3.05 23.62
C ASP A 28 -2.17 3.24 24.17
N ARG A 29 -1.37 2.17 24.23
CA ARG A 29 0.05 2.28 24.59
C ARG A 29 0.86 3.10 23.59
N GLN A 30 0.60 2.97 22.29
CA GLN A 30 1.27 3.80 21.27
C GLN A 30 0.90 5.29 21.43
N ARG A 31 -0.38 5.59 21.74
CA ARG A 31 -0.84 6.95 22.04
C ARG A 31 -0.18 7.53 23.28
N ASP A 32 -0.10 6.76 24.37
CA ASP A 32 0.55 7.21 25.61
C ASP A 32 2.03 7.52 25.38
N LEU A 33 2.74 6.67 24.62
CA LEU A 33 4.14 6.89 24.25
C LEU A 33 4.31 8.14 23.37
N ALA A 34 3.41 8.37 22.41
CA ALA A 34 3.42 9.56 21.59
C ALA A 34 3.29 10.84 22.44
N CYS A 35 2.32 10.87 23.36
CA CYS A 35 2.10 12.00 24.28
C CYS A 35 3.30 12.25 25.21
N ALA A 36 3.97 11.20 25.68
CA ALA A 36 5.11 11.33 26.59
C ALA A 36 6.35 11.98 25.93
N HIS A 37 6.54 11.78 24.63
CA HIS A 37 7.64 12.39 23.88
C HIS A 37 7.37 13.86 23.48
N ASP A 38 6.14 14.35 23.69
CA ASP A 38 5.64 15.64 23.19
C ASP A 38 5.78 16.80 24.22
N SER A 39 6.84 16.78 25.03
CA SER A 39 7.10 17.80 26.08
C SER A 39 7.58 19.18 25.54
N GLY A 40 7.55 19.42 24.23
CA GLY A 40 7.95 20.67 23.59
C GLY A 40 6.87 21.15 22.63
N GLY A 41 6.13 22.19 23.01
CA GLY A 41 4.89 22.61 22.35
C GLY A 41 5.00 22.93 20.86
N ASP A 42 4.62 21.97 20.03
CA ASP A 42 3.85 22.15 18.80
C ASP A 42 3.21 20.79 18.46
N ALA A 43 2.06 20.52 19.09
CA ALA A 43 1.48 19.18 19.16
C ALA A 43 1.02 18.65 17.80
N VAL A 44 1.61 17.54 17.35
CA VAL A 44 0.99 16.63 16.38
C VAL A 44 1.02 15.25 17.00
N ALA A 45 -0.03 14.97 17.79
CA ALA A 45 -0.21 13.70 18.45
C ALA A 45 -0.18 12.57 17.41
N PHE A 46 0.80 11.67 17.55
CA PHE A 46 1.18 10.61 16.62
C PHE A 46 0.14 9.50 16.39
N CYS A 47 -1.17 9.77 16.51
CA CYS A 47 -2.25 8.78 16.33
C CYS A 47 -3.57 9.48 15.95
N HIS A 48 -3.66 10.11 14.77
CA HIS A 48 -4.88 10.79 14.31
C HIS A 48 -5.95 9.86 13.71
N PHE A 49 -6.11 8.65 14.25
CA PHE A 49 -7.13 7.71 13.79
C PHE A 49 -7.84 7.03 14.95
N MET A 50 -9.05 6.55 14.66
CA MET A 50 -9.86 5.76 15.57
C MET A 50 -9.84 4.31 15.14
N ALA A 51 -9.77 3.41 16.11
CA ALA A 51 -9.99 1.99 15.91
C ALA A 51 -11.05 1.51 16.90
N THR A 52 -12.01 0.73 16.44
CA THR A 52 -13.07 0.13 17.25
C THR A 52 -13.32 -1.29 16.79
N ILE A 53 -13.78 -2.17 17.69
CA ILE A 53 -14.29 -3.49 17.27
C ILE A 53 -15.50 -3.27 16.36
N ASP A 54 -15.53 -3.97 15.23
CA ASP A 54 -16.65 -3.94 14.29
C ASP A 54 -17.63 -5.04 14.65
N ASP A 55 -18.70 -4.67 15.37
CA ASP A 55 -19.73 -5.60 15.85
C ASP A 55 -20.80 -5.94 14.78
N ASP A 56 -20.51 -5.66 13.50
CA ASP A 56 -21.41 -6.02 12.39
C ASP A 56 -21.65 -7.54 12.36
N PRO A 57 -22.88 -8.02 12.63
CA PRO A 57 -23.18 -9.44 12.78
C PRO A 57 -23.05 -10.23 11.46
N LEU A 58 -22.93 -9.54 10.32
CA LEU A 58 -22.70 -10.16 9.02
C LEU A 58 -21.22 -10.51 8.79
N LEU A 59 -20.31 -9.98 9.61
CA LEU A 59 -18.89 -10.30 9.52
C LEU A 59 -18.64 -11.72 10.06
N LYS A 60 -18.01 -12.55 9.24
CA LYS A 60 -17.65 -13.94 9.59
C LYS A 60 -16.38 -14.05 10.46
N ARG A 61 -15.77 -12.92 10.81
CA ARG A 61 -14.48 -12.83 11.49
C ARG A 61 -14.49 -11.62 12.42
N ASP A 62 -13.67 -11.71 13.45
CA ASP A 62 -13.37 -10.56 14.31
C ASP A 62 -12.61 -9.52 13.49
N VAL A 63 -13.09 -8.29 13.50
CA VAL A 63 -12.55 -7.21 12.68
C VAL A 63 -12.41 -5.96 13.53
N LEU A 64 -11.29 -5.27 13.33
CA LEU A 64 -11.09 -3.94 13.84
C LEU A 64 -11.40 -2.93 12.73
N TRP A 65 -12.36 -2.04 12.97
CA TRP A 65 -12.66 -0.94 12.06
C TRP A 65 -11.78 0.27 12.39
N ILE A 66 -10.89 0.59 11.46
CA ILE A 66 -9.94 1.69 11.54
C ILE A 66 -10.43 2.82 10.61
N ARG A 67 -10.55 4.03 11.14
CA ARG A 67 -11.08 5.19 10.41
C ARG A 67 -10.43 6.49 10.86
N SER A 68 -10.43 7.46 9.95
CA SER A 68 -10.09 8.85 10.26
C SER A 68 -11.36 9.70 10.33
N ASP A 69 -11.54 10.48 11.38
CA ASP A 69 -12.60 11.49 11.43
C ASP A 69 -12.10 12.79 10.80
N ASP A 70 -11.12 13.48 11.39
CA ASP A 70 -10.44 14.62 10.75
C ASP A 70 -8.94 14.58 11.04
N GLY A 71 -8.12 14.68 9.99
CA GLY A 71 -6.66 14.72 10.10
C GLY A 71 -5.96 13.36 10.17
N GLY A 72 -6.53 12.32 9.55
CA GLY A 72 -5.93 10.98 9.54
C GLY A 72 -4.44 10.94 9.17
N ASP A 73 -3.70 10.03 9.81
CA ASP A 73 -2.30 9.78 9.47
C ASP A 73 -2.13 8.33 8.98
N PRO A 74 -1.88 8.12 7.67
CA PRO A 74 -1.63 6.81 7.10
C PRO A 74 -0.44 6.09 7.74
N ASP A 75 0.63 6.81 8.09
CA ASP A 75 1.85 6.21 8.64
C ASP A 75 1.61 5.63 10.03
N SER A 76 0.86 6.34 10.87
CA SER A 76 0.38 5.84 12.16
C SER A 76 -0.45 4.56 12.00
N VAL A 77 -1.33 4.48 10.99
CA VAL A 77 -2.11 3.26 10.72
C VAL A 77 -1.21 2.11 10.30
N LEU A 78 -0.26 2.35 9.40
CA LEU A 78 0.67 1.33 8.91
C LEU A 78 1.55 0.78 10.05
N SER A 79 2.10 1.67 10.89
CA SER A 79 2.90 1.31 12.07
C SER A 79 2.09 0.48 13.09
N PHE A 80 0.84 0.88 13.32
CA PHE A 80 -0.08 0.12 14.17
C PHE A 80 -0.32 -1.29 13.62
N VAL A 81 -0.67 -1.41 12.33
CA VAL A 81 -0.93 -2.69 11.66
C VAL A 81 0.31 -3.59 11.67
N GLU A 82 1.49 -3.04 11.37
CA GLU A 82 2.77 -3.75 11.45
C GLU A 82 3.01 -4.30 12.86
N THR A 83 2.71 -3.51 13.90
CA THR A 83 2.89 -3.95 15.28
C THR A 83 1.88 -5.05 15.65
N CYS A 84 0.63 -4.96 15.19
CA CYS A 84 -0.36 -6.01 15.36
C CYS A 84 0.05 -7.33 14.67
N ALA A 85 0.61 -7.25 13.46
CA ALA A 85 1.11 -8.40 12.73
C ALA A 85 2.29 -9.06 13.46
N LYS A 86 3.27 -8.27 13.91
CA LYS A 86 4.42 -8.76 14.70
C LYS A 86 4.01 -9.39 16.03
N ALA A 87 2.95 -8.87 16.66
CA ALA A 87 2.36 -9.44 17.87
C ALA A 87 1.45 -10.66 17.60
N ASN A 88 1.35 -11.13 16.35
CA ASN A 88 0.55 -12.28 15.93
C ASN A 88 -0.95 -12.15 16.26
N LEU A 89 -1.47 -10.92 16.17
CA LEU A 89 -2.88 -10.58 16.43
C LEU A 89 -3.76 -10.68 15.18
N THR A 90 -3.15 -10.59 14.00
CA THR A 90 -3.80 -10.66 12.68
C THR A 90 -3.60 -12.04 12.03
N PRO A 91 -4.56 -12.56 11.26
CA PRO A 91 -4.36 -13.81 10.52
C PRO A 91 -3.36 -13.58 9.38
N ALA A 92 -2.65 -14.63 8.97
CA ALA A 92 -1.78 -14.58 7.80
C ALA A 92 -2.59 -14.25 6.53
N GLY A 93 -2.01 -13.45 5.64
CA GLY A 93 -2.64 -13.01 4.40
C GLY A 93 -2.20 -11.62 4.00
N ARG A 94 -2.65 -11.16 2.83
CA ARG A 94 -2.44 -9.79 2.37
C ARG A 94 -3.58 -8.91 2.83
N TRP A 95 -3.26 -7.72 3.29
CA TRP A 95 -4.22 -6.70 3.66
C TRP A 95 -3.91 -5.40 2.94
N SER A 96 -4.94 -4.77 2.38
CA SER A 96 -4.82 -3.53 1.64
C SER A 96 -5.41 -2.36 2.44
N PHE A 97 -4.72 -1.23 2.40
CA PHE A 97 -5.13 0.03 2.97
C PHE A 97 -5.15 1.09 1.88
N VAL A 98 -6.22 1.88 1.82
CA VAL A 98 -6.38 2.98 0.86
C VAL A 98 -6.76 4.24 1.63
N TRP A 99 -6.14 5.36 1.26
CA TRP A 99 -6.45 6.67 1.83
C TRP A 99 -6.57 7.73 0.73
N SER A 100 -7.22 8.83 1.05
CA SER A 100 -7.34 9.99 0.17
C SER A 100 -6.97 11.29 0.89
N PHE A 101 -6.36 12.21 0.14
CA PHE A 101 -6.15 13.59 0.55
C PHE A 101 -7.22 14.48 -0.08
N HIS A 102 -7.86 15.30 0.75
CA HIS A 102 -8.98 16.16 0.38
C HIS A 102 -8.76 17.59 0.87
N CYS A 103 -8.81 18.56 -0.05
CA CYS A 103 -8.87 19.99 0.28
C CYS A 103 -10.28 20.53 0.08
N ASN A 104 -10.79 21.29 1.05
CA ASN A 104 -12.13 21.90 0.95
C ASN A 104 -12.19 23.11 0.00
N MET A 105 -11.07 23.49 -0.62
CA MET A 105 -10.96 24.60 -1.55
C MET A 105 -10.18 24.13 -2.79
N PRO A 106 -10.41 24.73 -3.98
CA PRO A 106 -9.63 24.40 -5.17
C PRO A 106 -8.18 24.88 -4.98
N ARG A 107 -7.29 23.94 -4.67
CA ARG A 107 -5.85 24.16 -4.47
C ARG A 107 -5.05 23.23 -5.37
N LEU A 108 -4.00 23.77 -5.97
CA LEU A 108 -2.92 22.96 -6.53
C LEU A 108 -2.34 22.11 -5.39
N ASP A 109 -2.06 20.84 -5.69
CA ASP A 109 -1.52 19.85 -4.73
C ASP A 109 -2.42 19.58 -3.51
N GLY A 110 -3.67 20.02 -3.53
CA GLY A 110 -4.62 19.81 -2.42
C GLY A 110 -5.34 18.47 -2.43
N PHE A 111 -5.11 17.64 -3.45
CA PHE A 111 -5.78 16.36 -3.66
C PHE A 111 -4.74 15.28 -3.96
N GLY A 112 -5.07 14.04 -3.61
CA GLY A 112 -4.17 12.90 -3.80
C GLY A 112 -4.61 11.73 -2.94
N GLY A 113 -3.64 10.94 -2.48
CA GLY A 113 -3.87 9.76 -1.67
C GLY A 113 -2.96 8.63 -2.10
N GLY A 114 -3.32 7.42 -1.72
CA GLY A 114 -2.50 6.26 -2.04
C GLY A 114 -3.09 4.96 -1.53
N ALA A 115 -2.34 3.91 -1.74
CA ALA A 115 -2.64 2.60 -1.22
C ALA A 115 -1.38 1.86 -0.79
N CYS A 116 -1.53 0.96 0.17
CA CYS A 116 -0.47 0.10 0.67
C CYS A 116 -1.02 -1.32 0.82
N VAL A 117 -0.18 -2.32 0.55
CA VAL A 117 -0.45 -3.74 0.82
C VAL A 117 0.57 -4.25 1.83
N ILE A 118 0.10 -4.81 2.94
CA ILE A 118 0.92 -5.42 3.99
C ILE A 118 0.72 -6.94 3.99
N ASP A 119 1.80 -7.68 4.19
CA ASP A 119 1.75 -9.10 4.57
C ASP A 119 1.53 -9.20 6.09
N LEU A 120 0.34 -9.63 6.49
CA LEU A 120 -0.06 -9.73 7.90
C LEU A 120 0.65 -10.87 8.66
N ALA A 121 1.35 -11.77 7.98
CA ALA A 121 2.18 -12.77 8.64
C ALA A 121 3.51 -12.21 9.15
N THR A 122 4.05 -11.19 8.46
CA THR A 122 5.37 -10.60 8.77
C THR A 122 5.30 -9.14 9.23
N GLY A 123 4.22 -8.44 8.91
CA GLY A 123 4.10 -6.99 9.02
C GLY A 123 4.82 -6.23 7.91
N ALA A 124 5.39 -6.92 6.92
CA ALA A 124 6.14 -6.27 5.85
C ALA A 124 5.22 -5.58 4.83
N VAL A 125 5.60 -4.38 4.42
CA VAL A 125 4.98 -3.67 3.30
C VAL A 125 5.39 -4.35 1.99
N VAL A 126 4.41 -4.85 1.23
CA VAL A 126 4.59 -5.58 -0.03
C VAL A 126 4.53 -4.63 -1.22
N ALA A 127 3.64 -3.64 -1.19
CA ALA A 127 3.47 -2.68 -2.26
C ALA A 127 2.94 -1.35 -1.71
N VAL A 128 3.38 -0.24 -2.29
CA VAL A 128 2.89 1.11 -2.00
C VAL A 128 2.68 1.85 -3.30
N VAL A 129 1.62 2.63 -3.37
CA VAL A 129 1.43 3.68 -4.37
C VAL A 129 1.04 4.96 -3.64
N ASP A 130 1.82 6.02 -3.84
CA ASP A 130 1.44 7.39 -3.51
C ASP A 130 1.12 8.10 -4.81
N LEU A 131 -0.06 8.71 -4.93
CA LEU A 131 -0.52 9.30 -6.18
C LEU A 131 0.29 10.55 -6.58
N ASN A 132 0.85 11.28 -5.61
CA ASN A 132 1.66 12.46 -5.91
C ASN A 132 3.05 12.04 -6.41
N ASP A 133 3.68 11.06 -5.76
CA ASP A 133 4.96 10.52 -6.24
C ASP A 133 4.80 9.75 -7.55
N TRP A 134 3.70 9.02 -7.72
CA TRP A 134 3.40 8.34 -8.96
C TRP A 134 3.22 9.32 -10.13
N THR A 135 2.49 10.41 -9.94
CA THR A 135 2.35 11.44 -11.00
C THR A 135 3.66 12.18 -11.28
N ARG A 136 4.44 12.51 -10.25
CA ARG A 136 5.78 13.13 -10.40
C ARG A 136 6.73 12.25 -11.21
N THR A 137 6.77 10.96 -10.90
CA THR A 137 7.66 10.02 -11.58
C THR A 137 7.25 9.79 -13.03
N ILE A 138 5.96 9.81 -13.36
CA ILE A 138 5.49 9.81 -14.76
C ILE A 138 5.93 11.08 -15.49
N VAL A 139 5.69 12.25 -14.91
CA VAL A 139 6.05 13.54 -15.52
C VAL A 139 7.57 13.67 -15.73
N ALA A 140 8.37 13.10 -14.82
CA ALA A 140 9.82 13.07 -14.90
C ALA A 140 10.37 11.99 -15.84
N ASP A 141 9.52 11.23 -16.53
CA ASP A 141 9.89 10.08 -17.37
C ASP A 141 10.70 9.00 -16.59
N GLN A 142 10.47 8.91 -15.28
CA GLN A 142 11.10 7.94 -14.38
C GLN A 142 10.24 6.69 -14.20
N HIS A 143 8.93 6.78 -14.45
CA HIS A 143 7.99 5.67 -14.41
C HIS A 143 7.56 5.27 -15.81
N VAL A 144 8.00 4.11 -16.29
CA VAL A 144 7.61 3.60 -17.62
C VAL A 144 6.42 2.65 -17.50
N TYR A 145 5.44 2.86 -18.37
CA TYR A 145 4.29 1.99 -18.54
C TYR A 145 4.49 1.12 -19.78
N LEU A 146 4.57 -0.20 -19.58
CA LEU A 146 4.68 -1.17 -20.67
C LEU A 146 3.38 -1.95 -20.77
N THR A 147 2.76 -1.94 -21.95
CA THR A 147 1.56 -2.72 -22.25
C THR A 147 1.94 -3.94 -23.07
N LEU A 148 1.83 -5.13 -22.48
CA LEU A 148 2.00 -6.40 -23.18
C LEU A 148 0.63 -6.94 -23.62
N SER A 149 0.51 -7.32 -24.89
CA SER A 149 -0.61 -8.15 -25.31
C SER A 149 -0.46 -9.57 -24.74
N PRO A 150 -1.55 -10.33 -24.54
CA PRO A 150 -1.48 -11.72 -24.09
C PRO A 150 -0.61 -12.60 -24.98
N LEU A 151 -0.69 -12.40 -26.31
CA LEU A 151 0.14 -13.13 -27.26
C LEU A 151 1.62 -12.76 -27.12
N GLY A 152 1.93 -11.47 -26.94
CA GLY A 152 3.29 -11.02 -26.69
C GLY A 152 3.86 -11.57 -25.37
N ALA A 153 3.05 -11.58 -24.30
CA ALA A 153 3.44 -12.14 -23.02
C ALA A 153 3.69 -13.66 -23.10
N ALA A 154 2.83 -14.41 -23.79
CA ALA A 154 2.98 -15.85 -23.99
C ALA A 154 4.24 -16.20 -24.81
N ARG A 155 4.53 -15.43 -25.86
CA ARG A 155 5.76 -15.58 -26.64
C ARG A 155 7.00 -15.27 -25.83
N ALA A 156 6.99 -14.17 -25.09
CA ALA A 156 8.10 -13.81 -24.21
C ALA A 156 8.36 -14.88 -23.15
N HIS A 157 7.30 -15.46 -22.56
CA HIS A 157 7.40 -16.59 -21.63
C HIS A 157 8.03 -17.82 -22.31
N ASP A 158 7.53 -18.22 -23.48
CA ASP A 158 8.03 -19.40 -24.19
C ASP A 158 9.52 -19.29 -24.52
N ILE A 159 9.97 -18.12 -24.96
CA ILE A 159 11.38 -17.90 -25.31
C ILE A 159 12.25 -17.85 -24.04
N LEU A 160 11.80 -17.16 -22.99
CA LEU A 160 12.51 -17.16 -21.69
C LEU A 160 12.62 -18.57 -21.09
N CYS A 161 11.60 -19.40 -21.22
CA CYS A 161 11.60 -20.77 -20.71
C CYS A 161 12.34 -21.78 -21.61
N ARG A 162 12.55 -21.47 -22.89
CA ARG A 162 13.24 -22.35 -23.86
C ARG A 162 14.72 -22.02 -24.08
N ALA A 163 15.24 -20.95 -23.50
CA ALA A 163 16.53 -20.38 -23.84
C ALA A 163 17.68 -21.41 -23.91
N ASN A 164 18.10 -21.72 -25.14
CA ASN A 164 19.51 -21.90 -25.46
C ASN A 164 20.08 -20.49 -25.71
N PRO A 165 20.98 -19.97 -24.87
CA PRO A 165 21.40 -18.56 -24.89
C PRO A 165 22.20 -18.13 -26.14
N ASP A 166 22.44 -19.03 -27.10
CA ASP A 166 23.28 -18.81 -28.29
C ASP A 166 22.50 -18.75 -29.62
N ASP A 167 21.16 -18.69 -29.61
CA ASP A 167 20.36 -18.56 -30.84
C ASP A 167 19.94 -17.08 -31.08
N PRO A 168 20.53 -16.38 -32.07
CA PRO A 168 20.38 -14.94 -32.24
C PRO A 168 19.13 -14.52 -33.05
N GLU A 169 18.22 -15.44 -33.39
CA GLU A 169 17.10 -15.18 -34.31
C GLU A 169 15.76 -14.75 -33.68
N ASP A 170 15.68 -14.50 -32.36
CA ASP A 170 14.43 -14.02 -31.74
C ASP A 170 14.47 -12.51 -31.43
N ASP A 171 14.43 -11.69 -32.50
CA ASP A 171 14.11 -10.25 -32.42
C ASP A 171 12.60 -10.04 -32.18
N ASP A 172 12.07 -10.66 -31.11
CA ASP A 172 10.66 -10.49 -30.72
C ASP A 172 10.52 -9.23 -29.85
N ALA A 173 9.75 -8.26 -30.34
CA ALA A 173 9.48 -7.00 -29.66
C ALA A 173 8.94 -7.18 -28.23
N ALA A 174 8.21 -8.26 -27.95
CA ALA A 174 7.72 -8.54 -26.60
C ALA A 174 8.86 -8.90 -25.63
N ILE A 175 9.87 -9.64 -26.10
CA ILE A 175 11.06 -9.98 -25.31
C ILE A 175 11.93 -8.77 -25.10
N ASN A 176 12.19 -8.01 -26.17
CA ASN A 176 12.94 -6.76 -26.06
C ASN A 176 12.28 -5.81 -25.05
N MET A 177 10.95 -5.80 -24.97
CA MET A 177 10.21 -5.03 -23.97
C MET A 177 10.39 -5.56 -22.54
N VAL A 178 10.36 -6.89 -22.34
CA VAL A 178 10.63 -7.52 -21.04
C VAL A 178 12.09 -7.34 -20.60
N ILE A 179 13.06 -7.53 -21.51
CA ILE A 179 14.49 -7.27 -21.27
C ILE A 179 14.71 -5.80 -20.93
N GLY A 180 14.09 -4.88 -21.67
CA GLY A 180 14.13 -3.45 -21.38
C GLY A 180 13.57 -3.13 -20.00
N ALA A 181 12.44 -3.73 -19.62
CA ALA A 181 11.86 -3.61 -18.29
C ALA A 181 12.84 -4.07 -17.20
N LEU A 182 13.43 -5.26 -17.37
CA LEU A 182 14.41 -5.82 -16.44
C LEU A 182 15.68 -4.96 -16.35
N GLY A 183 16.13 -4.37 -17.46
CA GLY A 183 17.25 -3.43 -17.49
C GLY A 183 16.98 -2.17 -16.64
N ARG A 184 15.77 -1.61 -16.72
CA ARG A 184 15.36 -0.46 -15.89
C ARG A 184 15.25 -0.84 -14.41
N VAL A 185 14.70 -2.02 -14.10
CA VAL A 185 14.69 -2.55 -12.72
C VAL A 185 16.12 -2.72 -12.18
N ALA A 186 17.06 -3.21 -13.00
CA ALA A 186 18.48 -3.31 -12.62
C ALA A 186 19.11 -1.93 -12.35
N ALA A 187 18.65 -0.88 -13.04
CA ALA A 187 19.01 0.52 -12.78
C ALA A 187 18.27 1.14 -11.57
N ARG A 188 17.49 0.34 -10.82
CA ARG A 188 16.66 0.76 -9.67
C ARG A 188 15.52 1.72 -10.03
N GLU A 189 15.07 1.69 -11.27
CA GLU A 189 13.91 2.46 -11.72
C GLU A 189 12.62 1.68 -11.45
N CYS A 190 11.53 2.39 -11.17
CA CYS A 190 10.22 1.78 -11.01
C CYS A 190 9.64 1.40 -12.38
N VAL A 191 9.17 0.16 -12.51
CA VAL A 191 8.51 -0.33 -13.73
C VAL A 191 7.17 -0.94 -13.34
N THR A 192 6.11 -0.49 -14.01
CA THR A 192 4.82 -1.17 -13.96
C THR A 192 4.58 -1.88 -15.28
N MET A 193 4.51 -3.20 -15.21
CA MET A 193 4.07 -4.04 -16.33
C MET A 193 2.60 -4.37 -16.11
N ALA A 194 1.75 -3.96 -17.04
CA ALA A 194 0.35 -4.32 -17.05
C ALA A 194 0.06 -5.14 -18.31
N GLY A 195 -0.66 -6.25 -18.12
CA GLY A 195 -1.22 -7.04 -19.20
C GLY A 195 -2.74 -7.06 -19.08
N THR A 196 -3.44 -7.05 -20.20
CA THR A 196 -4.89 -7.27 -20.26
C THR A 196 -5.14 -8.56 -21.03
N GLY A 197 -5.69 -9.57 -20.37
CA GLY A 197 -6.18 -10.81 -21.01
C GLY A 197 -7.69 -10.73 -21.25
N PRO A 198 -8.25 -11.54 -22.17
CA PRO A 198 -9.68 -11.81 -22.11
C PRO A 198 -9.99 -12.47 -20.76
N ASP A 199 -11.06 -12.02 -20.10
CA ASP A 199 -11.58 -12.62 -18.86
C ASP A 199 -11.82 -14.13 -19.01
#